data_AF-A0A2J0L1D1-F1
#
_entry.id   AF-A0A2J0L1D1-F1
#
_cell.length_a   1.000
_cell.length_b   1.000
_cell.length_c   1.000
_cell.angle_alpha   90.00
_cell.angle_beta   90.00
_cell.angle_gamma   90.00
#
_symmetry.space_group_name_H-M   'P 1'
#
loop_
_entity.id
_entity.type
_entity.pdbx_description
1 polymer ?
#
loop_
_entity_poly.entity_id
_entity_poly.type
_entity_poly.pdbx_seq_one_letter_code
_entity_poly.pdbx_strand_id
1 'polypeptide(L)'
;MKKIIIGSLMFVVMVFCAQASFAFSVNINDGGLSEWGVTPVSHWHPNDGVYHNPEIQSNGSNSEDQNSSYLNPGWGGQTYDVEAMYATYDSTNLYFAIVTGFPPSVVGINKPGDIAFDFGIDSVLGDTSTVLSYEFGIETTNLGSLTKGGLYSAKTWGLGYNNWGGGAYYGGSYDGAPTEMLAVNGSMLCQGALNYYQYDSQRWIIEGYVPHSYFGDYWQNGNNFRMHWTETCGNDFGIVDVNITPEPATLSLLGLGLLGLAGFRKKKNV
;
A
#
# COMPACT_ATOMS: atom_id res chain seq x y z
N MET A 1 26.18 33.15 34.97
CA MET A 1 25.09 33.58 34.07
C MET A 1 25.21 32.98 32.66
N LYS A 2 26.33 33.10 31.93
CA LYS A 2 26.49 32.51 30.57
C LYS A 2 26.24 30.98 30.45
N LYS A 3 26.54 30.18 31.48
CA LYS A 3 26.33 28.71 31.46
C LYS A 3 24.87 28.27 31.58
N ILE A 4 23.99 29.11 32.14
CA ILE A 4 22.56 28.81 32.27
C ILE A 4 21.86 29.02 30.93
N ILE A 5 22.28 30.02 30.16
CA ILE A 5 21.71 30.37 28.85
C ILE A 5 21.96 29.27 27.81
N ILE A 6 23.13 28.64 27.80
CA ILE A 6 23.47 27.54 26.86
C ILE A 6 22.65 26.27 27.15
N GLY A 7 22.44 25.95 28.44
CA GLY A 7 21.61 24.81 28.83
C GLY A 7 20.14 24.98 28.45
N SER A 8 19.59 26.18 28.63
CA SER A 8 18.22 26.50 28.22
C SER A 8 18.04 26.50 26.69
N LEU A 9 19.05 26.96 25.93
CA LEU A 9 18.98 26.97 24.46
C LEU A 9 18.99 25.55 23.86
N MET A 10 19.79 24.63 24.42
CA MET A 10 19.81 23.23 23.97
C MET A 10 18.50 22.48 24.29
N PHE A 11 17.85 22.80 25.40
CA PHE A 11 16.57 22.19 25.76
C PHE A 11 15.44 22.63 24.82
N VAL A 12 15.44 23.90 24.40
CA VAL A 12 14.46 24.42 23.43
C VAL A 12 14.64 23.78 22.05
N VAL A 13 15.87 23.55 21.58
CA VAL A 13 16.11 22.88 20.28
C VAL A 13 15.69 21.41 20.29
N MET A 14 15.89 20.67 21.39
CA MET A 14 15.44 19.27 21.50
C MET A 14 13.92 19.13 21.49
N VAL A 15 13.18 20.09 22.05
CA VAL A 15 11.71 20.07 22.04
C VAL A 15 11.14 20.37 20.64
N PHE A 16 11.85 21.16 19.82
CA PHE A 16 11.41 21.45 18.43
C PHE A 16 11.77 20.34 17.41
N CYS A 17 12.69 19.43 17.73
CA CYS A 17 13.05 18.30 16.87
C CYS A 17 12.35 16.98 17.24
N ALA A 18 11.51 16.96 18.28
CA ALA A 18 10.65 15.82 18.57
C ALA A 18 9.49 15.82 17.56
N GLN A 19 9.75 15.33 16.34
CA GLN A 19 8.66 14.95 15.46
C GLN A 19 7.83 13.91 16.20
N ALA A 20 6.51 14.15 16.25
CA ALA A 20 5.57 13.18 16.80
C ALA A 20 5.68 11.91 15.94
N SER A 21 6.31 10.88 16.48
CA SER A 21 6.15 9.53 15.95
C SER A 21 4.76 9.09 16.37
N PHE A 22 3.80 9.24 15.47
CA PHE A 22 2.50 8.61 15.65
C PHE A 22 2.72 7.12 15.40
N ALA A 23 2.69 6.33 16.48
CA ALA A 23 2.57 4.89 16.37
C ALA A 23 1.18 4.60 15.79
N PHE A 24 1.10 4.52 14.47
CA PHE A 24 -0.10 4.15 13.76
C PHE A 24 -0.29 2.64 13.92
N SER A 25 -1.41 2.22 14.52
CA SER A 25 -1.73 0.81 14.69
C SER A 25 -3.03 0.52 13.95
N VAL A 26 -2.96 -0.32 12.93
CA VAL A 26 -4.13 -0.77 12.17
C VAL A 26 -4.64 -2.06 12.78
N ASN A 27 -5.92 -2.06 13.16
CA ASN A 27 -6.63 -3.26 13.53
C ASN A 27 -7.41 -3.80 12.34
N ILE A 28 -6.82 -4.74 11.60
CA ILE A 28 -7.43 -5.29 10.39
C ILE A 28 -8.67 -6.19 10.65
N ASN A 29 -9.10 -6.36 11.89
CA ASN A 29 -10.14 -7.34 12.26
C ASN A 29 -11.53 -6.73 12.49
N ASP A 30 -11.65 -5.40 12.41
CA ASP A 30 -12.88 -4.68 12.74
C ASP A 30 -13.82 -4.48 11.53
N GLY A 31 -13.29 -4.66 10.31
CA GLY A 31 -14.03 -4.45 9.06
C GLY A 31 -14.35 -2.99 8.76
N GLY A 32 -13.60 -2.06 9.34
CA GLY A 32 -13.74 -0.63 9.17
C GLY A 32 -12.51 0.01 8.54
N LEU A 33 -12.61 1.32 8.27
CA LEU A 33 -11.46 2.15 7.87
C LEU A 33 -11.15 3.25 8.90
N SER A 34 -11.62 3.07 10.13
CA SER A 34 -11.58 4.13 11.15
C SER A 34 -10.15 4.47 11.58
N GLU A 35 -9.30 3.46 11.63
CA GLU A 35 -7.88 3.48 11.94
C GLU A 35 -7.13 4.28 10.89
N TRP A 36 -7.51 4.10 9.63
CA TRP A 36 -7.05 4.87 8.49
C TRP A 36 -7.47 6.35 8.56
N GLY A 37 -8.36 6.73 9.48
CA GLY A 37 -8.92 8.08 9.57
C GLY A 37 -9.98 8.36 8.52
N VAL A 38 -10.44 7.32 7.81
CA VAL A 38 -11.40 7.44 6.74
C VAL A 38 -12.80 7.28 7.32
N THR A 39 -13.67 8.24 7.02
CA THR A 39 -15.12 8.08 7.18
C THR A 39 -15.72 7.89 5.79
N PRO A 40 -15.95 6.64 5.36
CA PRO A 40 -16.32 6.34 3.98
C PRO A 40 -17.59 7.08 3.54
N VAL A 41 -17.82 7.16 2.22
CA VAL A 41 -18.94 7.86 1.54
C VAL A 41 -19.07 9.37 1.80
N SER A 42 -18.31 9.93 2.75
CA SER A 42 -18.18 11.39 2.94
C SER A 42 -16.84 11.94 2.44
N HIS A 43 -15.78 11.15 2.56
CA HIS A 43 -14.45 11.39 1.97
C HIS A 43 -13.63 10.09 1.95
N TRP A 44 -12.71 9.95 1.01
CA TRP A 44 -11.70 8.87 0.97
C TRP A 44 -10.34 9.38 1.43
N HIS A 45 -10.32 10.37 2.33
CA HIS A 45 -9.10 11.01 2.80
C HIS A 45 -8.70 10.42 4.16
N PRO A 46 -7.54 9.76 4.25
CA PRO A 46 -7.08 9.18 5.49
C PRO A 46 -6.36 10.22 6.37
N ASN A 47 -5.93 9.77 7.55
CA ASN A 47 -5.04 10.51 8.43
C ASN A 47 -3.68 10.80 7.78
N ASP A 48 -3.00 11.85 8.26
CA ASP A 48 -1.60 12.12 7.91
C ASP A 48 -0.71 10.89 8.18
N GLY A 49 0.21 10.60 7.27
CA GLY A 49 1.10 9.43 7.34
C GLY A 49 0.56 8.16 6.67
N VAL A 50 -0.66 8.22 6.10
CA VAL A 50 -1.19 7.17 5.22
C VAL A 50 -1.00 7.58 3.76
N TYR A 51 -0.26 6.74 3.03
CA TYR A 51 -0.19 6.84 1.58
C TYR A 51 -1.50 6.36 0.99
N HIS A 52 -2.06 7.13 0.06
CA HIS A 52 -3.36 6.80 -0.49
C HIS A 52 -3.50 7.28 -1.92
N ASN A 53 -4.38 6.60 -2.64
CA ASN A 53 -4.92 7.05 -3.89
C ASN A 53 -6.43 6.89 -3.78
N PRO A 54 -7.15 7.98 -3.43
CA PRO A 54 -8.59 7.97 -3.53
C PRO A 54 -8.91 8.13 -5.01
N GLU A 55 -9.78 7.28 -5.55
CA GLU A 55 -10.48 7.69 -6.74
C GLU A 55 -11.30 8.93 -6.33
N ILE A 56 -10.96 10.08 -6.91
CA ILE A 56 -11.74 11.29 -6.70
C ILE A 56 -13.11 10.98 -7.30
N GLN A 57 -14.12 10.69 -6.46
CA GLN A 57 -15.50 10.95 -6.82
C GLN A 57 -15.51 12.39 -7.34
N SER A 58 -15.56 12.54 -8.66
CA SER A 58 -15.40 13.83 -9.29
C SER A 58 -16.41 14.78 -8.66
N ASN A 59 -15.89 15.85 -8.08
CA ASN A 59 -16.65 16.81 -7.31
C ASN A 59 -17.75 17.42 -8.22
N GLY A 60 -18.96 16.87 -8.16
CA GLY A 60 -20.20 17.56 -8.51
C GLY A 60 -20.57 17.77 -9.98
N SER A 61 -20.13 16.97 -10.96
CA SER A 61 -20.83 16.98 -12.27
C SER A 61 -20.74 15.75 -13.17
N ASN A 62 -19.80 14.82 -12.97
CA ASN A 62 -19.74 13.58 -13.75
C ASN A 62 -19.48 12.40 -12.82
N SER A 63 -20.47 12.03 -12.01
CA SER A 63 -20.45 10.73 -11.34
C SER A 63 -20.34 9.65 -12.42
N GLU A 64 -19.26 8.89 -12.45
CA GLU A 64 -19.05 7.78 -13.41
C GLU A 64 -20.18 6.72 -13.29
N ASP A 65 -20.90 6.73 -12.16
CA ASP A 65 -22.10 5.95 -11.83
C ASP A 65 -23.41 6.29 -12.60
N GLN A 66 -23.40 7.11 -13.66
CA GLN A 66 -24.65 7.63 -14.28
C GLN A 66 -24.78 7.48 -15.82
N ASN A 67 -24.13 6.52 -16.49
CA ASN A 67 -24.32 6.39 -17.95
C ASN A 67 -24.47 4.94 -18.46
N SER A 68 -25.34 4.74 -19.46
CA SER A 68 -25.86 3.42 -19.90
C SER A 68 -25.37 2.93 -21.28
N SER A 69 -24.50 3.65 -21.98
CA SER A 69 -23.68 3.11 -23.09
C SER A 69 -22.26 3.70 -23.24
N TYR A 70 -21.20 2.86 -23.09
CA TYR A 70 -19.82 2.88 -23.66
C TYR A 70 -18.69 2.43 -22.69
N LEU A 71 -18.14 1.21 -22.87
CA LEU A 71 -17.17 0.56 -21.96
C LEU A 71 -15.68 0.85 -22.29
N ASN A 72 -14.97 1.41 -21.31
CA ASN A 72 -13.51 1.62 -21.15
C ASN A 72 -13.17 1.43 -19.63
N PRO A 73 -11.92 1.56 -19.15
CA PRO A 73 -11.66 1.62 -17.71
C PRO A 73 -12.42 2.76 -17.06
N GLY A 74 -13.01 2.50 -15.88
CA GLY A 74 -14.02 3.37 -15.27
C GLY A 74 -15.47 3.07 -15.70
N TRP A 75 -15.73 1.91 -16.33
CA TRP A 75 -17.07 1.58 -16.81
C TRP A 75 -17.51 0.15 -16.46
N GLY A 76 -18.17 0.01 -15.31
CA GLY A 76 -18.91 -1.19 -14.89
C GLY A 76 -19.97 -0.92 -13.82
N GLY A 77 -20.17 0.34 -13.46
CA GLY A 77 -20.83 0.72 -12.22
C GLY A 77 -20.07 0.20 -11.00
N GLN A 78 -20.59 0.53 -9.83
CA GLN A 78 -20.07 0.18 -8.51
C GLN A 78 -19.55 -1.26 -8.29
N THR A 79 -19.89 -2.27 -9.12
CA THR A 79 -19.42 -3.66 -8.94
C THR A 79 -18.02 -3.93 -9.52
N TYR A 80 -17.46 -3.02 -10.33
CA TYR A 80 -16.19 -3.21 -11.03
C TYR A 80 -15.20 -2.07 -10.81
N ASP A 81 -15.23 -1.49 -9.61
CA ASP A 81 -14.60 -0.22 -9.29
C ASP A 81 -13.60 -0.34 -8.14
N VAL A 82 -12.49 0.40 -8.20
CA VAL A 82 -11.48 0.59 -7.16
C VAL A 82 -11.58 2.01 -6.62
N GLU A 83 -12.37 2.18 -5.58
CA GLU A 83 -12.68 3.51 -5.07
C GLU A 83 -11.54 4.14 -4.27
N ALA A 84 -10.74 3.32 -3.58
CA ALA A 84 -9.62 3.82 -2.80
C ALA A 84 -8.60 2.73 -2.46
N MET A 85 -7.33 3.14 -2.38
CA MET A 85 -6.26 2.31 -1.85
C MET A 85 -5.46 3.07 -0.80
N TYR A 86 -5.02 2.35 0.24
CA TYR A 86 -4.28 2.88 1.38
C TYR A 86 -3.11 1.98 1.72
N ALA A 87 -1.97 2.59 2.04
CA ALA A 87 -0.80 1.90 2.54
C ALA A 87 -0.12 2.72 3.63
N THR A 88 0.38 2.05 4.66
CA THR A 88 1.19 2.65 5.71
C THR A 88 1.96 1.57 6.44
N TYR A 89 2.94 1.91 7.24
CA TYR A 89 3.82 0.94 7.86
C TYR A 89 4.32 1.41 9.22
N ASP A 90 4.65 0.45 10.07
CA ASP A 90 5.31 0.68 11.36
C ASP A 90 6.71 0.01 11.38
N SER A 91 7.28 -0.16 12.56
CA SER A 91 8.59 -0.81 12.74
C SER A 91 8.62 -2.30 12.34
N THR A 92 7.47 -2.93 12.10
CA THR A 92 7.35 -4.38 11.88
C THR A 92 6.58 -4.73 10.62
N ASN A 93 5.46 -4.08 10.36
CA ASN A 93 4.51 -4.47 9.33
C ASN A 93 4.28 -3.34 8.31
N LEU A 94 4.06 -3.76 7.07
CA LEU A 94 3.36 -2.98 6.06
C LEU A 94 1.87 -3.34 6.17
N TYR A 95 1.03 -2.32 6.29
CA TYR A 95 -0.43 -2.39 6.30
C TYR A 95 -0.97 -1.86 4.98
N PHE A 96 -2.05 -2.47 4.49
CA PHE A 96 -2.73 -2.05 3.28
C PHE A 96 -4.25 -2.23 3.40
N ALA A 97 -4.98 -1.36 2.71
CA ALA A 97 -6.42 -1.49 2.51
C ALA A 97 -6.81 -1.08 1.09
N ILE A 98 -7.83 -1.73 0.53
CA ILE A 98 -8.40 -1.48 -0.79
C ILE A 98 -9.92 -1.48 -0.64
N VAL A 99 -10.57 -0.42 -1.11
CA VAL A 99 -12.01 -0.32 -1.21
C VAL A 99 -12.39 -0.61 -2.65
N THR A 100 -13.27 -1.59 -2.84
CA THR A 100 -13.66 -2.03 -4.18
C THR A 100 -15.11 -2.48 -4.23
N GLY A 101 -15.69 -2.39 -5.42
CA GLY A 101 -16.95 -3.05 -5.78
C GLY A 101 -16.90 -4.57 -5.81
N PHE A 102 -15.70 -5.15 -5.91
CA PHE A 102 -15.56 -6.57 -6.19
C PHE A 102 -15.83 -7.45 -4.95
N PRO A 103 -16.76 -8.41 -5.01
CA PRO A 103 -16.92 -9.39 -3.94
C PRO A 103 -15.84 -10.48 -3.96
N PRO A 104 -15.50 -11.07 -2.82
CA PRO A 104 -14.52 -12.17 -2.75
C PRO A 104 -15.04 -13.49 -3.33
N SER A 105 -16.35 -13.60 -3.57
CA SER A 105 -17.01 -14.82 -4.02
C SER A 105 -17.02 -15.01 -5.53
N VAL A 106 -16.63 -13.99 -6.30
CA VAL A 106 -16.67 -14.06 -7.77
C VAL A 106 -15.44 -14.82 -8.28
N VAL A 107 -15.63 -15.63 -9.31
CA VAL A 107 -14.63 -16.56 -9.85
C VAL A 107 -14.38 -16.32 -11.34
N GLY A 108 -13.31 -16.92 -11.88
CA GLY A 108 -12.97 -16.82 -13.29
C GLY A 108 -12.36 -15.47 -13.64
N ILE A 109 -12.78 -14.86 -14.74
CA ILE A 109 -12.22 -13.59 -15.23
C ILE A 109 -12.70 -12.37 -14.44
N ASN A 110 -13.81 -12.48 -13.72
CA ASN A 110 -14.39 -11.38 -12.96
C ASN A 110 -14.11 -11.59 -11.47
N LYS A 111 -12.88 -11.86 -11.07
CA LYS A 111 -12.52 -12.05 -9.66
C LYS A 111 -11.58 -10.93 -9.20
N PRO A 112 -11.50 -10.67 -7.88
CA PRO A 112 -10.47 -9.82 -7.31
C PRO A 112 -9.08 -10.28 -7.77
N GLY A 113 -8.19 -9.33 -8.08
CA GLY A 113 -6.79 -9.65 -8.37
C GLY A 113 -5.93 -9.69 -7.12
N ASP A 114 -4.65 -9.99 -7.33
CA ASP A 114 -3.61 -9.98 -6.31
C ASP A 114 -3.04 -8.57 -6.13
N ILE A 115 -2.46 -8.31 -4.96
CA ILE A 115 -1.78 -7.03 -4.70
C ILE A 115 -0.34 -7.17 -5.17
N ALA A 116 0.13 -6.27 -6.03
CA ALA A 116 1.48 -6.28 -6.57
C ALA A 116 2.33 -5.16 -5.96
N PHE A 117 3.61 -5.43 -5.72
CA PHE A 117 4.61 -4.47 -5.22
C PHE A 117 5.78 -4.36 -6.19
N ASP A 118 6.04 -3.14 -6.67
CA ASP A 118 7.21 -2.77 -7.47
C ASP A 118 8.13 -1.90 -6.61
N PHE A 119 9.27 -2.45 -6.20
CA PHE A 119 10.27 -1.73 -5.42
C PHE A 119 11.29 -1.05 -6.33
N GLY A 120 11.47 0.26 -6.12
CA GLY A 120 12.27 1.12 -6.98
C GLY A 120 11.41 1.89 -7.98
N ILE A 121 10.15 1.47 -8.19
CA ILE A 121 9.19 2.11 -9.10
C ILE A 121 9.79 2.21 -10.50
N ASP A 122 10.27 1.08 -11.00
CA ASP A 122 10.87 0.99 -12.33
C ASP A 122 9.84 0.68 -13.42
N SER A 123 8.60 0.37 -13.03
CA SER A 123 7.47 0.24 -13.94
C SER A 123 6.90 1.59 -14.39
N VAL A 124 6.81 1.76 -15.71
CA VAL A 124 6.10 2.88 -16.34
C VAL A 124 4.75 2.39 -16.85
N LEU A 125 3.66 2.96 -16.32
CA LEU A 125 2.31 2.60 -16.74
C LEU A 125 2.09 2.91 -18.22
N GLY A 126 1.58 1.94 -18.97
CA GLY A 126 1.34 2.06 -20.41
C GLY A 126 2.58 1.93 -21.28
N ASP A 127 3.76 1.64 -20.70
CA ASP A 127 4.96 1.31 -21.45
C ASP A 127 5.11 -0.21 -21.59
N THR A 128 4.67 -0.74 -22.74
CA THR A 128 4.80 -2.16 -23.10
C THR A 128 6.23 -2.57 -23.45
N SER A 129 7.16 -1.61 -23.55
CA SER A 129 8.57 -1.87 -23.84
C SER A 129 9.40 -2.11 -22.58
N THR A 130 8.91 -1.68 -21.41
CA THR A 130 9.46 -2.04 -20.11
C THR A 130 8.82 -3.32 -19.60
N VAL A 131 9.63 -4.30 -19.20
CA VAL A 131 9.13 -5.45 -18.45
C VAL A 131 8.65 -4.91 -17.11
N LEU A 132 7.36 -5.04 -16.82
CA LEU A 132 6.83 -4.64 -15.52
C LEU A 132 7.43 -5.56 -14.46
N SER A 133 8.34 -5.03 -13.67
CA SER A 133 8.97 -5.71 -12.54
C SER A 133 8.16 -5.39 -11.29
N TYR A 134 7.18 -6.24 -11.01
CA TYR A 134 6.61 -6.32 -9.67
C TYR A 134 7.28 -7.50 -8.98
N GLU A 135 8.20 -7.21 -8.04
CA GLU A 135 9.02 -8.22 -7.37
C GLU A 135 8.21 -9.14 -6.47
N PHE A 136 7.14 -8.62 -5.87
CA PHE A 136 6.36 -9.30 -4.84
C PHE A 136 4.86 -9.16 -5.07
N GLY A 137 4.12 -10.13 -4.57
CA GLY A 137 2.67 -10.04 -4.51
C GLY A 137 2.05 -10.75 -3.33
N ILE A 138 0.83 -10.32 -2.98
CA ILE A 138 -0.03 -10.95 -1.97
C ILE A 138 -1.24 -11.55 -2.66
N GLU A 139 -1.44 -12.85 -2.45
CA GLU A 139 -2.61 -13.58 -2.95
C GLU A 139 -3.87 -13.18 -2.18
N THR A 140 -4.95 -12.80 -2.86
CA THR A 140 -6.15 -12.26 -2.20
C THR A 140 -7.34 -13.22 -2.15
N THR A 141 -7.37 -14.24 -3.02
CA THR A 141 -8.58 -15.08 -3.25
C THR A 141 -8.40 -16.58 -3.00
N ASN A 142 -7.15 -17.07 -2.92
CA ASN A 142 -6.74 -18.50 -2.97
C ASN A 142 -6.72 -19.09 -4.39
N LEU A 143 -6.11 -18.40 -5.35
CA LEU A 143 -5.95 -18.95 -6.69
C LEU A 143 -4.90 -20.07 -6.74
N GLY A 144 -5.29 -21.19 -7.38
CA GLY A 144 -4.37 -22.26 -7.73
C GLY A 144 -3.74 -22.91 -6.50
N SER A 145 -2.41 -22.85 -6.40
CA SER A 145 -1.64 -23.37 -5.26
C SER A 145 -1.21 -22.31 -4.26
N LEU A 146 -1.60 -21.05 -4.46
CA LEU A 146 -1.23 -19.94 -3.59
C LEU A 146 -2.25 -19.81 -2.45
N THR A 147 -1.77 -19.36 -1.30
CA THR A 147 -2.57 -19.21 -0.09
C THR A 147 -2.95 -17.75 0.09
N LYS A 148 -4.24 -17.47 0.33
CA LYS A 148 -4.71 -16.12 0.65
C LYS A 148 -3.93 -15.50 1.81
N GLY A 149 -3.52 -14.24 1.65
CA GLY A 149 -2.67 -13.50 2.57
C GLY A 149 -1.20 -13.92 2.55
N GLY A 150 -0.84 -14.90 1.71
CA GLY A 150 0.56 -15.29 1.50
C GLY A 150 1.30 -14.25 0.69
N LEU A 151 2.49 -13.86 1.17
CA LEU A 151 3.44 -13.04 0.43
C LEU A 151 4.37 -13.93 -0.39
N TYR A 152 4.55 -13.60 -1.65
CA TYR A 152 5.40 -14.33 -2.58
C TYR A 152 6.33 -13.38 -3.33
N SER A 153 7.51 -13.87 -3.70
CA SER A 153 8.26 -13.24 -4.79
C SER A 153 7.63 -13.67 -6.11
N ALA A 154 7.15 -12.71 -6.88
CA ALA A 154 6.48 -12.97 -8.14
C ALA A 154 7.50 -13.16 -9.27
N LYS A 155 7.19 -14.10 -10.17
CA LYS A 155 8.00 -14.40 -11.36
C LYS A 155 7.31 -13.96 -12.64
N THR A 156 6.00 -14.16 -12.70
CA THR A 156 5.20 -13.80 -13.86
C THR A 156 3.83 -13.35 -13.38
N TRP A 157 3.41 -12.20 -13.91
CA TRP A 157 2.11 -11.62 -13.67
C TRP A 157 1.19 -11.85 -14.86
N GLY A 158 -0.08 -12.08 -14.55
CA GLY A 158 -1.16 -11.96 -15.50
C GLY A 158 -1.41 -10.49 -15.80
N LEU A 159 -1.78 -10.19 -17.04
CA LEU A 159 -2.22 -8.86 -17.44
C LEU A 159 -3.72 -8.94 -17.77
N GLY A 160 -4.46 -7.89 -17.44
CA GLY A 160 -5.91 -7.80 -17.71
C GLY A 160 -6.25 -8.21 -19.14
N TYR A 161 -7.33 -8.99 -19.30
CA TYR A 161 -7.86 -9.59 -20.53
C TYR A 161 -6.91 -10.41 -21.44
N ASN A 162 -5.59 -10.45 -21.18
CA ASN A 162 -4.61 -11.19 -21.99
C ASN A 162 -4.56 -12.69 -21.65
N ASN A 163 -5.07 -13.10 -20.48
CA ASN A 163 -4.94 -14.48 -19.96
C ASN A 163 -5.89 -15.51 -20.57
N TRP A 164 -6.92 -15.12 -21.34
CA TRP A 164 -8.01 -16.04 -21.72
C TRP A 164 -8.36 -16.09 -23.22
N GLY A 165 -7.45 -15.67 -24.10
CA GLY A 165 -7.56 -15.87 -25.54
C GLY A 165 -8.43 -14.85 -26.30
N GLY A 166 -8.82 -13.75 -25.65
CA GLY A 166 -9.30 -12.56 -26.33
C GLY A 166 -8.09 -11.73 -26.78
N GLY A 167 -7.93 -11.51 -28.08
CA GLY A 167 -6.88 -10.61 -28.56
C GLY A 167 -6.98 -9.24 -27.88
N ALA A 168 -5.83 -8.62 -27.64
CA ALA A 168 -5.71 -7.24 -27.18
C ALA A 168 -6.50 -6.30 -28.10
N TYR A 169 -7.77 -6.07 -27.79
CA TYR A 169 -8.65 -5.17 -28.53
C TYR A 169 -9.80 -4.74 -27.63
N TYR A 170 -9.60 -3.64 -26.90
CA TYR A 170 -10.45 -2.45 -26.88
C TYR A 170 -9.81 -1.44 -25.91
N GLY A 171 -8.96 -0.57 -26.47
CA GLY A 171 -8.65 0.81 -26.04
C GLY A 171 -8.68 1.22 -24.57
N GLY A 172 -8.40 0.32 -23.64
CA GLY A 172 -8.84 0.49 -22.26
C GLY A 172 -7.98 -0.23 -21.24
N SER A 173 -7.82 -1.55 -21.31
CA SER A 173 -6.90 -2.25 -20.40
C SER A 173 -5.51 -1.63 -20.54
N TYR A 174 -5.03 -0.99 -19.48
CA TYR A 174 -3.69 -0.42 -19.45
C TYR A 174 -2.74 -1.59 -19.64
N ASP A 175 -2.17 -1.64 -20.84
CA ASP A 175 -1.21 -2.63 -21.28
C ASP A 175 -0.04 -2.57 -20.27
N GLY A 176 -0.11 -3.45 -19.26
CA GLY A 176 0.83 -3.49 -18.14
C GLY A 176 0.32 -3.37 -16.71
N ALA A 177 -0.99 -3.48 -16.46
CA ALA A 177 -1.50 -3.62 -15.09
C ALA A 177 -1.45 -5.10 -14.62
N PRO A 178 -0.65 -5.46 -13.58
CA PRO A 178 -0.65 -6.81 -13.03
C PRO A 178 -1.99 -7.14 -12.37
N THR A 179 -2.51 -8.33 -12.65
CA THR A 179 -3.79 -8.81 -12.12
C THR A 179 -3.61 -9.96 -11.15
N GLU A 180 -2.87 -11.00 -11.54
CA GLU A 180 -2.70 -12.22 -10.74
C GLU A 180 -1.28 -12.77 -10.86
N MET A 181 -0.76 -13.37 -9.78
CA MET A 181 0.51 -14.07 -9.82
C MET A 181 0.35 -15.41 -10.56
N LEU A 182 0.80 -15.47 -11.81
CA LEU A 182 0.78 -16.70 -12.62
C LEU A 182 1.90 -17.68 -12.24
N ALA A 183 3.02 -17.14 -11.76
CA ALA A 183 4.14 -17.92 -11.27
C ALA A 183 4.89 -17.16 -10.19
N VAL A 184 5.43 -17.90 -9.22
CA VAL A 184 6.23 -17.36 -8.11
C VAL A 184 7.63 -17.96 -8.10
N ASN A 185 8.58 -17.23 -7.52
CA ASN A 185 9.94 -17.71 -7.29
C ASN A 185 9.98 -18.51 -5.98
N GLY A 186 9.85 -19.83 -6.07
CA GLY A 186 9.96 -20.73 -4.93
C GLY A 186 8.66 -20.87 -4.13
N SER A 187 8.77 -20.85 -2.80
CA SER A 187 7.64 -21.00 -1.87
C SER A 187 7.19 -19.67 -1.29
N MET A 188 6.05 -19.68 -0.58
CA MET A 188 5.57 -18.55 0.21
C MET A 188 6.68 -18.02 1.14
N LEU A 189 6.87 -16.70 1.14
CA LEU A 189 7.86 -16.02 1.97
C LEU A 189 7.36 -15.90 3.40
N CYS A 190 6.11 -15.44 3.56
CA CYS A 190 5.43 -15.39 4.85
C CYS A 190 3.91 -15.49 4.68
N GLN A 191 3.25 -15.87 5.77
CA GLN A 191 1.80 -15.75 5.90
C GLN A 191 1.50 -14.41 6.56
N GLY A 192 1.00 -13.45 5.79
CA GLY A 192 0.38 -12.25 6.32
C GLY A 192 -1.05 -12.52 6.80
N ALA A 193 -1.70 -11.46 7.27
CA ALA A 193 -3.13 -11.49 7.53
C ALA A 193 -3.84 -10.70 6.43
N LEU A 194 -4.95 -11.25 5.93
CA LEU A 194 -5.76 -10.62 4.90
C LEU A 194 -7.23 -10.96 5.11
N ASN A 195 -8.02 -9.91 5.34
CA ASN A 195 -9.44 -9.99 5.53
C ASN A 195 -10.18 -9.34 4.36
N TYR A 196 -11.41 -9.78 4.18
CA TYR A 196 -12.29 -9.29 3.13
C TYR A 196 -13.64 -9.01 3.79
N TYR A 197 -14.01 -7.74 3.89
CA TYR A 197 -15.19 -7.30 4.61
C TYR A 197 -16.19 -6.67 3.66
N GLN A 198 -17.47 -6.99 3.85
CA GLN A 198 -18.52 -6.25 3.18
C GLN A 198 -18.72 -4.94 3.94
N TYR A 199 -18.39 -3.81 3.31
CA TYR A 199 -18.52 -2.50 3.93
C TYR A 199 -19.98 -2.01 3.87
N ASP A 200 -20.61 -2.14 2.71
CA ASP A 200 -22.03 -1.86 2.52
C ASP A 200 -22.66 -2.81 1.46
N SER A 201 -23.86 -2.49 0.94
CA SER A 201 -24.53 -3.33 -0.06
C SER A 201 -23.78 -3.50 -1.38
N GLN A 202 -22.75 -2.69 -1.60
CA GLN A 202 -22.10 -2.45 -2.88
C GLN A 202 -20.58 -2.50 -2.81
N ARG A 203 -19.99 -2.17 -1.65
CA ARG A 203 -18.55 -2.08 -1.43
C ARG A 203 -18.01 -3.16 -0.53
N TRP A 204 -16.77 -3.51 -0.80
CA TRP A 204 -15.95 -4.41 -0.02
C TRP A 204 -14.62 -3.77 0.32
N ILE A 205 -14.05 -4.20 1.44
CA ILE A 205 -12.72 -3.81 1.89
C ILE A 205 -11.84 -5.06 1.87
N ILE A 206 -10.74 -4.98 1.14
CA ILE A 206 -9.60 -5.90 1.26
C ILE A 206 -8.61 -5.22 2.19
N GLU A 207 -8.31 -5.82 3.33
CA GLU A 207 -7.42 -5.22 4.31
C GLU A 207 -6.49 -6.25 4.90
N GLY A 208 -5.23 -5.87 5.12
CA GLY A 208 -4.25 -6.80 5.65
C GLY A 208 -2.94 -6.19 6.06
N TYR A 209 -2.03 -7.06 6.47
CA TYR A 209 -0.66 -6.72 6.74
C TYR A 209 0.30 -7.86 6.44
N VAL A 210 1.56 -7.48 6.16
CA VAL A 210 2.70 -8.40 6.05
C VAL A 210 3.90 -7.82 6.81
N PRO A 211 4.72 -8.64 7.49
CA PRO A 211 5.94 -8.15 8.09
C PRO A 211 6.91 -7.68 6.99
N HIS A 212 7.34 -6.43 7.05
CA HIS A 212 8.12 -5.82 5.97
C HIS A 212 9.56 -6.36 5.87
N SER A 213 10.03 -7.05 6.90
CA SER A 213 11.32 -7.74 6.90
C SER A 213 11.43 -8.81 5.81
N TYR A 214 10.32 -9.35 5.32
CA TYR A 214 10.31 -10.34 4.24
C TYR A 214 10.59 -9.76 2.85
N PHE A 215 10.54 -8.44 2.68
CA PHE A 215 11.01 -7.77 1.47
C PHE A 215 12.55 -7.66 1.41
N GLY A 216 13.25 -7.99 2.49
CA GLY A 216 14.72 -8.07 2.52
C GLY A 216 15.39 -6.75 2.17
N ASP A 217 16.39 -6.80 1.28
CA ASP A 217 17.23 -5.66 0.91
C ASP A 217 16.43 -4.52 0.26
N TYR A 218 15.30 -4.82 -0.40
CA TYR A 218 14.43 -3.81 -0.97
C TYR A 218 13.92 -2.83 0.10
N TRP A 219 13.47 -3.35 1.24
CA TRP A 219 13.02 -2.52 2.36
C TRP A 219 14.18 -1.89 3.12
N GLN A 220 15.23 -2.67 3.40
CA GLN A 220 16.36 -2.21 4.22
C GLN A 220 17.13 -1.06 3.59
N ASN A 221 17.21 -1.02 2.25
CA ASN A 221 17.84 0.07 1.52
C ASN A 221 16.95 1.32 1.39
N GLY A 222 15.71 1.26 1.89
CA GLY A 222 14.76 2.36 1.80
C GLY A 222 14.25 2.59 0.37
N ASN A 223 14.12 1.53 -0.44
CA ASN A 223 13.56 1.67 -1.77
C ASN A 223 12.07 2.00 -1.63
N ASN A 224 11.67 3.15 -2.15
CA ASN A 224 10.27 3.46 -2.36
C ASN A 224 9.64 2.37 -3.22
N PHE A 225 8.35 2.13 -3.04
CA PHE A 225 7.66 1.11 -3.81
C PHE A 225 6.28 1.57 -4.23
N ARG A 226 5.79 0.94 -5.29
CA ARG A 226 4.43 1.08 -5.78
C ARG A 226 3.63 -0.14 -5.35
N MET A 227 2.53 0.09 -4.65
CA MET A 227 1.48 -0.90 -4.46
C MET A 227 0.46 -0.75 -5.59
N HIS A 228 0.10 -1.86 -6.22
CA HIS A 228 -0.82 -1.90 -7.34
C HIS A 228 -1.88 -2.97 -7.09
N TRP A 229 -3.13 -2.67 -7.45
CA TRP A 229 -4.19 -3.67 -7.50
C TRP A 229 -5.06 -3.45 -8.72
N THR A 230 -5.38 -4.54 -9.41
CA THR A 230 -6.30 -4.59 -10.56
C THR A 230 -7.10 -5.87 -10.43
N GLU A 231 -8.41 -5.86 -10.64
CA GLU A 231 -9.15 -7.11 -10.78
C GLU A 231 -8.74 -7.91 -12.03
N THR A 232 -9.10 -9.20 -12.08
CA THR A 232 -8.64 -10.09 -13.15
C THR A 232 -9.12 -9.69 -14.55
N CYS A 233 -10.27 -9.02 -14.68
CA CYS A 233 -10.75 -8.55 -15.98
C CYS A 233 -10.02 -7.31 -16.47
N GLY A 234 -9.28 -6.59 -15.61
CA GLY A 234 -8.53 -5.39 -15.96
C GLY A 234 -9.40 -4.24 -16.44
N ASN A 235 -10.58 -4.11 -15.85
CA ASN A 235 -11.53 -3.03 -16.08
C ASN A 235 -11.18 -1.77 -15.26
N ASP A 236 -10.55 -1.90 -14.11
CA ASP A 236 -10.13 -0.81 -13.27
C ASP A 236 -8.90 -1.19 -12.43
N PHE A 237 -8.19 -0.21 -11.89
CA PHE A 237 -7.00 -0.43 -11.09
C PHE A 237 -6.73 0.75 -10.17
N GLY A 238 -6.06 0.47 -9.07
CA GLY A 238 -5.54 1.49 -8.17
C GLY A 238 -4.04 1.33 -7.95
N ILE A 239 -3.39 2.45 -7.67
CA ILE A 239 -1.95 2.54 -7.43
C ILE A 239 -1.68 3.46 -6.25
N VAL A 240 -0.81 3.05 -5.34
CA VAL A 240 -0.29 3.87 -4.25
C VAL A 240 1.23 3.81 -4.24
N ASP A 241 1.88 4.95 -4.42
CA ASP A 241 3.33 5.06 -4.30
C ASP A 241 3.70 5.39 -2.84
N VAL A 242 4.52 4.55 -2.23
CA VAL A 242 4.92 4.61 -0.82
C VAL A 242 6.39 4.99 -0.72
N ASN A 243 6.65 6.09 -0.01
CA ASN A 243 8.01 6.52 0.28
C ASN A 243 8.51 5.87 1.58
N ILE A 244 9.52 5.02 1.50
CA ILE A 244 10.12 4.46 2.71
C ILE A 244 11.03 5.52 3.31
N THR A 245 10.65 6.00 4.48
CA THR A 245 11.50 6.84 5.32
C THR A 245 12.26 5.94 6.29
N PRO A 246 13.59 5.77 6.15
CA PRO A 246 14.38 5.03 7.13
C PRO A 246 14.21 5.65 8.51
N GLU A 247 14.10 4.82 9.55
CA GLU A 247 13.98 5.33 10.93
C GLU A 247 15.08 6.36 11.19
N PRO A 248 14.73 7.57 11.64
CA PRO A 248 15.68 8.66 11.58
C PRO A 248 16.77 8.41 12.63
N ALA A 249 18.03 8.46 12.15
CA ALA A 249 19.24 8.34 12.97
C ALA A 249 19.28 9.34 14.14
N THR A 250 18.35 10.30 14.19
CA THR A 250 18.09 11.18 15.33
C THR A 250 17.88 10.44 16.64
N LEU A 251 17.26 9.24 16.66
CA LEU A 251 17.16 8.47 17.92
C LEU A 251 18.53 7.95 18.38
N SER A 252 19.35 7.47 17.44
CA SER A 252 20.74 7.07 17.72
C SER A 252 21.61 8.27 18.11
N LEU A 253 21.46 9.40 17.42
CA LEU A 253 22.16 10.66 17.73
C LEU A 253 21.73 11.26 19.06
N LEU A 254 20.43 11.17 19.41
CA LEU A 254 19.93 11.56 20.73
C LEU A 254 20.53 10.65 21.81
N GLY A 255 20.53 9.33 21.59
CA GLY A 255 21.16 8.36 22.48
C GLY A 255 22.65 8.63 22.68
N LEU A 256 23.40 8.81 21.60
CA LEU A 256 24.83 9.14 21.62
C LEU A 256 25.09 10.51 22.27
N GLY A 257 24.23 11.49 22.02
CA GLY A 257 24.29 12.81 22.65
C GLY A 257 24.10 12.75 24.17
N LEU A 258 23.12 11.98 24.65
CA LEU A 258 22.88 11.74 26.07
C LEU A 258 24.05 10.99 26.74
N LEU A 259 24.62 9.99 26.06
CA LEU A 259 25.82 9.28 26.52
C LEU A 259 27.03 10.22 26.60
N GLY A 260 27.22 11.09 25.61
CA GLY A 260 28.25 12.12 25.60
C GLY A 260 28.12 13.05 26.81
N LEU A 261 26.91 13.56 27.09
CA LEU A 261 26.62 14.42 28.24
C LEU A 261 26.90 13.72 29.58
N ALA A 262 26.55 12.44 29.70
CA ALA A 262 26.86 11.63 30.87
C ALA A 262 28.37 11.43 31.07
N GLY A 263 29.13 11.26 29.98
CA GLY A 263 30.58 11.15 29.98
C GLY A 263 31.29 12.43 30.45
N PHE A 264 30.82 13.60 30.02
CA PHE A 264 31.39 14.89 30.45
C PHE A 264 31.14 15.20 31.93
N ARG A 265 30.04 14.70 32.52
CA ARG A 265 29.74 14.89 33.95
C ARG A 265 30.72 14.14 34.87
N LYS A 266 31.30 13.02 34.43
CA LYS A 266 32.27 12.25 35.21
C LYS A 266 33.66 12.91 35.31
N LYS A 267 34.04 13.78 34.37
CA LYS A 267 35.36 14.44 34.37
C LYS A 267 35.47 15.62 35.35
N LYS A 268 34.41 15.99 36.05
CA LYS A 268 34.38 17.18 36.93
C LYS A 268 34.70 16.91 38.41
N ASN A 269 34.98 15.66 38.77
CA ASN A 269 35.29 15.23 40.13
C ASN A 269 36.75 14.73 40.31
N VAL A 270 37.68 15.22 39.49
CA VAL A 270 39.14 15.07 39.70
C VAL A 270 39.76 16.46 39.76
#